data_AF-A0A9X8VIM7-F1
#
_entry.id   AF-A0A9X8VIM7-F1
#
_cell.length_a   1.000
_cell.length_b   1.000
_cell.length_c   1.000
_cell.angle_alpha   90.00
_cell.angle_beta   90.00
_cell.angle_gamma   90.00
#
_symmetry.space_group_name_H-M   'P 1'
#
loop_
_entity.id
_entity.type
_entity.pdbx_description
1 polymer ?
#
loop_
_entity_poly.entity_id
_entity_poly.type
_entity_poly.pdbx_seq_one_letter_code
_entity_poly.pdbx_strand_id
1 'polypeptide(L)' 'MAYSEKVIDHYENPRNVGSFDNEDPTVGSGMVGAPACGDVMKLQIKVNDEG' A
#
# COMPACT_ATOMS: atom_id res chain seq x y z
N MET A 1 -1.87 26.23 3.76
CA MET A 1 -0.97 25.08 3.93
C MET A 1 -0.86 24.36 2.60
N ALA A 2 0.30 23.80 2.26
CA ALA A 2 0.53 23.17 0.95
C ALA A 2 -0.17 21.81 0.76
N TYR A 3 -0.62 21.19 1.85
CA TYR A 3 -1.28 19.89 1.85
C TYR A 3 -2.65 19.97 2.50
N SER A 4 -3.56 19.10 2.06
CA SER A 4 -4.88 18.97 2.68
C SER A 4 -4.76 18.27 4.04
N GLU A 5 -5.69 18.57 4.94
CA GLU A 5 -5.75 17.93 6.26
C GLU A 5 -5.81 16.40 6.16
N LYS A 6 -6.53 15.88 5.15
CA LYS A 6 -6.61 14.43 4.89
C LYS A 6 -5.25 13.82 4.56
N VAL A 7 -4.44 14.50 3.75
CA VAL A 7 -3.11 13.99 3.37
C VAL A 7 -2.18 13.96 4.58
N ILE A 8 -2.20 15.02 5.39
CA ILE A 8 -1.40 15.12 6.61
C ILE A 8 -1.78 14.01 7.60
N ASP A 9 -3.08 13.81 7.84
CA ASP A 9 -3.57 12.76 8.75
C ASP A 9 -3.14 11.35 8.29
N HIS A 10 -3.24 11.04 6.99
CA HIS A 10 -2.78 9.74 6.48
C HIS A 10 -1.26 9.55 6.55
N TYR A 11 -0.49 10.64 6.53
CA TYR A 11 0.97 10.60 6.66
C TYR A 11 1.41 10.40 8.11
N GLU A 12 0.81 11.15 9.04
CA GLU A 12 1.15 11.08 10.48
C GLU A 12 0.54 9.84 11.15
N ASN A 13 -0.65 9.40 10.71
CA ASN A 13 -1.36 8.23 11.22
C ASN A 13 -1.56 7.20 10.10
N PRO A 14 -0.48 6.52 9.65
CA PRO A 14 -0.55 5.62 8.51
C PRO A 14 -1.34 4.36 8.86
N ARG A 15 -2.17 3.91 7.91
CA ARG A 15 -3.11 2.80 8.09
C ARG A 15 -2.70 1.65 7.19
N ASN A 16 -2.77 0.42 7.71
CA ASN A 16 -2.41 -0.81 6.98
C ASN A 16 -0.94 -0.87 6.56
N VAL A 17 -0.04 -0.28 7.36
CA VAL A 17 1.40 -0.42 7.15
C VAL A 17 1.82 -1.83 7.54
N GLY A 18 2.48 -2.53 6.61
CA GLY A 18 2.99 -3.87 6.83
C GLY A 18 3.06 -4.65 5.53
N SER A 19 3.16 -5.97 5.65
CA SER A 19 3.10 -6.89 4.52
C SER A 19 2.38 -8.15 4.93
N PHE A 20 1.64 -8.74 4.00
CA PHE A 20 1.13 -10.10 4.16
C PHE A 20 2.23 -11.13 3.86
N ASP A 21 1.94 -12.39 4.20
CA ASP A 21 2.75 -13.51 3.76
C ASP A 21 2.76 -13.58 2.22
N ASN A 22 3.94 -13.78 1.64
CA ASN A 22 4.10 -13.87 0.19
C ASN A 22 3.79 -15.28 -0.33
N GLU A 23 3.72 -16.28 0.55
CA GLU A 23 3.37 -17.66 0.17
C GLU A 23 1.86 -17.93 0.25
N ASP A 24 1.08 -17.00 0.81
CA ASP A 24 -0.39 -17.13 0.89
C ASP A 24 -1.01 -16.97 -0.52
N PRO A 25 -1.63 -18.02 -1.08
CA PRO A 25 -2.20 -17.98 -2.43
C PRO A 25 -3.41 -17.05 -2.55
N THR A 26 -3.99 -16.60 -1.42
CA THR A 26 -5.10 -15.63 -1.39
C THR A 26 -4.62 -14.18 -1.44
N VAL A 27 -3.30 -13.95 -1.42
CA VAL A 27 -2.70 -12.62 -1.42
C VAL A 27 -2.18 -12.26 -2.81
N GLY A 28 -2.79 -11.26 -3.43
CA GLY A 28 -2.26 -10.57 -4.60
C GLY A 28 -1.27 -9.49 -4.19
N SER A 29 -0.06 -9.47 -4.77
CA SER A 29 0.96 -8.45 -4.51
C SER A 29 1.31 -7.68 -5.79
N GLY A 30 1.15 -6.36 -5.76
CA GLY A 30 1.61 -5.44 -6.80
C GLY A 30 2.70 -4.53 -6.27
N MET A 31 3.87 -4.57 -6.89
CA MET A 31 4.94 -3.59 -6.65
C MET A 31 5.13 -2.79 -7.93
N VAL A 32 4.94 -1.47 -7.83
CA VAL A 32 5.13 -0.53 -8.93
C VAL A 32 6.08 0.55 -8.47
N GLY A 33 6.94 1.02 -9.35
CA GLY A 33 7.85 2.10 -9.03
C GLY A 33 8.43 2.69 -10.29
N ALA A 34 8.72 3.98 -10.25
CA ALA A 34 9.47 4.67 -11.27
C ALA A 34 10.81 5.07 -10.64
N PRO A 35 11.89 4.31 -10.88
CA PRO A 35 13.21 4.60 -10.31
C PRO A 35 13.69 6.03 -10.61
N ALA A 36 13.24 6.59 -11.73
CA ALA A 36 13.54 7.97 -12.13
C ALA A 36 12.93 9.05 -11.21
N CYS A 37 11.80 8.76 -10.54
CA CYS A 37 11.12 9.72 -9.65
C CYS A 37 11.41 9.47 -8.16
N GLY A 38 12.08 8.34 -7.83
CA GLY A 38 12.38 7.97 -6.45
C GLY A 38 11.22 7.32 -5.69
N ASP A 39 10.07 7.12 -6.35
CA ASP A 39 8.87 6.57 -5.73
C ASP A 39 8.69 5.09 -6.07
N VAL A 40 8.56 4.28 -5.02
CA VAL A 40 8.19 2.87 -5.09
C VAL A 40 6.98 2.64 -4.19
N MET A 41 5.95 2.02 -4.75
CA MET A 41 4.74 1.64 -4.05
C MET A 41 4.57 0.13 -4.09
N LYS A 42 4.35 -0.46 -2.92
CA LYS A 42 3.92 -1.85 -2.78
C LYS A 42 2.51 -1.86 -2.22
N LEU A 43 1.61 -2.56 -2.90
CA LEU A 43 0.24 -2.80 -2.46
C LEU A 43 -0.04 -4.30 -2.46
N GLN A 44 -0.56 -4.82 -1.36
CA GLN A 44 -0.99 -6.21 -1.26
C GLN A 44 -2.47 -6.25 -0.88
N ILE A 45 -3.21 -7.17 -1.49
CA ILE A 45 -4.64 -7.36 -1.27
C ILE A 45 -4.85 -8.84 -0.98
N LYS A 46 -5.52 -9.15 0.13
CA LYS A 46 -5.97 -10.50 0.46
C LYS A 46 -7.43 -10.65 0.04
N VAL A 47 -7.72 -11.62 -0.82
CA VAL A 47 -9.05 -11.90 -1.35
C VAL A 47 -9.68 -13.03 -0.54
N ASN A 48 -10.95 -12.90 -0.15
CA ASN A 48 -11.68 -13.96 0.53
C ASN A 48 -12.39 -14.87 -0.50
N ASP A 49 -13.00 -15.96 -0.04
CA ASP A 49 -13.68 -16.92 -0.92
C ASP A 49 -14.96 -16.36 -1.59
N GLU A 50 -15.45 -15.20 -1.15
CA GLU A 50 -16.64 -14.54 -1.69
C GLU A 50 -16.32 -13.61 -2.88
N GLY A 51 -15.04 -13.30 -3.11
CA GLY A 51 -14.58 -12.39 -4.17
C GLY A 51 -14.86 -10.93 -3.88
#